data_AF-A0A928KZP5-F1
#
_entry.id   AF-A0A928KZP5-F1
#
_cell.length_a   1.000
_cell.length_b   1.000
_cell.length_c   1.000
_cell.angle_alpha   90.00
_cell.angle_beta   90.00
_cell.angle_gamma   90.00
#
_symmetry.space_group_name_H-M   'P 1'
#
loop_
_entity.id
_entity.type
_entity.pdbx_description
1 polymer ?
#
loop_
_entity_poly.entity_id
_entity_poly.type
_entity_poly.pdbx_seq_one_letter_code
_entity_poly.pdbx_strand_id
1 'polypeptide(L)'
;MSEEIKVFDQADVEANKTLAILMVIFNILFFLPLVMEDKKDSAYLKFYANQALFMLLVNLIPGLGQTVALICLIILLIGIFNGSHMAIPVVGDKINIIK
;
A
#
# COMPACT_ATOMS: atom_id res chain seq x y z
N MET A 1 -14.80 3.55 -18.48
CA MET A 1 -15.08 2.34 -17.68
C MET A 1 -14.85 2.76 -16.25
N SER A 2 -15.91 3.06 -15.51
CA SER A 2 -15.79 3.55 -14.14
C SER A 2 -15.25 2.39 -13.30
N GLU A 3 -13.96 2.45 -12.94
CA GLU A 3 -13.42 1.53 -11.95
C GLU A 3 -14.24 1.76 -10.68
N GLU A 4 -14.99 0.74 -10.24
CA GLU A 4 -15.55 0.73 -8.89
C GLU A 4 -14.36 0.91 -7.96
N ILE A 5 -14.23 2.11 -7.38
CA ILE A 5 -13.30 2.36 -6.29
C ILE A 5 -13.82 1.46 -5.18
N LYS A 6 -13.21 0.29 -5.03
CA LYS A 6 -13.45 -0.50 -3.84
C LYS A 6 -12.99 0.40 -2.66
N VAL A 7 -13.75 0.40 -1.58
CA VAL A 7 -13.46 1.20 -0.40
C VAL A 7 -13.27 0.21 0.74
N PHE A 8 -12.23 0.41 1.55
CA PHE A 8 -12.01 -0.41 2.72
C PHE A 8 -13.02 -0.07 3.81
N ASP A 9 -13.24 -1.01 4.73
CA ASP A 9 -14.04 -0.74 5.92
C ASP A 9 -13.47 0.47 6.68
N GLN A 10 -14.34 1.44 7.01
CA GLN A 10 -13.87 2.68 7.63
C GLN A 10 -13.28 2.46 9.02
N ALA A 11 -13.76 1.49 9.79
CA ALA A 11 -13.19 1.17 11.09
C ALA A 11 -11.79 0.57 10.95
N ASP A 12 -11.56 -0.26 9.92
CA ASP A 12 -10.22 -0.77 9.58
C ASP A 12 -9.27 0.37 9.17
N VAL A 13 -9.74 1.30 8.33
CA VAL A 13 -8.96 2.48 7.91
C VAL A 13 -8.58 3.34 9.10
N GLU A 14 -9.52 3.72 9.95
CA GLU A 14 -9.25 4.62 11.09
C GLU A 14 -8.30 3.98 12.12
N ALA A 15 -8.47 2.69 12.41
CA ALA A 15 -7.62 1.97 13.34
C ALA A 15 -6.17 1.81 12.85
N ASN A 16 -5.95 1.79 11.52
CA ASN A 16 -4.69 1.35 10.94
C ASN A 16 -4.03 2.35 9.97
N LYS A 17 -4.64 3.52 9.72
CA LYS A 17 -4.13 4.58 8.82
C LYS A 17 -2.68 4.97 9.12
N THR A 18 -2.33 5.20 10.38
CA THR A 18 -0.97 5.57 10.78
C THR A 18 0.04 4.48 10.38
N LEU A 19 -0.32 3.21 10.56
CA LEU A 19 0.55 2.09 10.23
C LEU A 19 0.74 1.94 8.71
N ALA A 20 -0.32 2.15 7.92
CA ALA A 20 -0.23 2.19 6.46
C ALA A 20 0.71 3.30 5.95
N ILE A 21 0.63 4.50 6.54
CA ILE A 21 1.53 5.61 6.20
C ILE A 21 2.98 5.22 6.47
N LEU A 22 3.26 4.63 7.64
CA LEU A 22 4.60 4.20 8.00
C LEU A 22 5.15 3.15 7.02
N MET A 23 4.35 2.16 6.62
CA MET A 23 4.78 1.15 5.64
C MET A 23 5.07 1.74 4.25
N VAL A 24 4.26 2.70 3.81
CA VAL A 24 4.43 3.32 2.49
C VAL A 24 5.62 4.29 2.46
N ILE A 25 5.91 4.99 3.56
CA ILE A 25 7.10 5.85 3.68
C ILE A 25 8.35 5.02 3.90
N PHE A 26 8.29 4.05 4.80
CA PHE A 26 9.39 3.14 5.10
C PHE A 26 9.08 1.76 4.50
N ASN A 27 9.33 1.61 3.20
CA ASN A 27 8.95 0.42 2.43
C ASN A 27 9.45 -0.92 3.01
N ILE A 28 10.53 -0.89 3.79
CA ILE A 28 11.06 -2.06 4.49
C ILE A 28 10.07 -2.63 5.52
N LEU A 29 9.14 -1.82 6.05
CA LEU A 29 8.16 -2.21 7.06
C LEU A 29 6.95 -2.97 6.49
N PHE A 30 6.98 -3.37 5.20
CA PHE A 30 5.88 -4.10 4.55
C PHE A 30 5.44 -5.37 5.31
N PHE A 31 6.33 -5.97 6.11
CA PHE A 31 6.03 -7.19 6.86
C PHE A 31 5.26 -6.96 8.16
N LEU A 32 4.97 -5.71 8.56
CA LEU A 32 4.29 -5.41 9.83
C LEU A 32 2.98 -6.17 10.03
N PRO A 33 2.07 -6.28 9.03
CA PRO A 33 0.83 -7.04 9.20
C PRO A 33 1.05 -8.55 9.32
N LEU A 34 2.22 -9.07 8.91
CA LEU A 34 2.58 -10.48 9.04
C LEU A 34 3.07 -10.83 10.45
N VAL A 35 3.72 -9.88 11.13
CA VAL A 35 4.31 -10.10 12.47
C VAL A 35 3.37 -9.65 13.60
N MET A 36 2.48 -8.71 13.35
CA MET A 36 1.50 -8.22 14.32
C MET A 36 0.22 -9.06 14.26
N GLU A 37 -0.01 -9.91 15.26
CA GLU A 37 -1.17 -10.84 15.27
C GLU A 37 -2.52 -10.13 15.18
N ASP A 38 -2.67 -8.97 15.82
CA ASP A 38 -3.87 -8.15 15.81
C ASP A 38 -4.13 -7.45 14.47
N LYS A 39 -3.15 -7.46 13.55
CA LYS A 39 -3.20 -6.80 12.24
C LYS A 39 -3.27 -7.76 11.05
N LYS A 40 -3.14 -9.07 11.30
CA LYS A 40 -3.14 -10.12 10.26
C LYS A 40 -4.44 -10.23 9.49
N ASP A 41 -5.55 -9.70 9.99
CA ASP A 41 -6.86 -9.76 9.32
C ASP A 41 -7.26 -8.44 8.63
N SER A 42 -6.45 -7.38 8.78
CA SER A 42 -6.73 -6.08 8.16
C SER A 42 -6.49 -6.12 6.65
N ALA A 43 -7.57 -6.10 5.87
CA ALA A 43 -7.49 -6.02 4.41
C ALA A 43 -6.80 -4.73 3.95
N TYR A 44 -7.02 -3.64 4.67
CA TYR A 44 -6.38 -2.34 4.43
C TYR A 44 -4.85 -2.43 4.55
N LEU A 45 -4.36 -2.98 5.67
CA LEU A 45 -2.92 -3.08 5.90
C LEU A 45 -2.24 -4.07 4.96
N LYS A 46 -2.88 -5.19 4.62
CA LYS A 46 -2.35 -6.14 3.64
C LYS A 46 -2.15 -5.51 2.27
N PHE A 47 -3.09 -4.67 1.83
CA PHE A 47 -2.94 -3.95 0.58
C PHE A 47 -1.73 -3.01 0.63
N TYR A 48 -1.65 -2.11 1.62
CA TYR A 48 -0.54 -1.16 1.71
C TYR A 48 0.81 -1.84 1.98
N ALA A 49 0.81 -2.99 2.64
CA ALA A 49 1.99 -3.85 2.77
C ALA A 49 2.46 -4.39 1.41
N ASN A 50 1.55 -4.92 0.58
CA ASN A 50 1.91 -5.34 -0.78
C ASN A 50 2.44 -4.17 -1.62
N GLN A 51 1.85 -2.97 -1.49
CA GLN A 51 2.32 -1.78 -2.19
C GLN A 51 3.70 -1.30 -1.69
N ALA A 52 3.94 -1.36 -0.38
CA ALA A 52 5.24 -1.07 0.23
C ALA A 52 6.32 -2.05 -0.25
N LEU A 53 6.01 -3.36 -0.31
CA LEU A 53 6.92 -4.36 -0.85
C LEU A 53 7.26 -4.08 -2.32
N PHE A 54 6.25 -3.76 -3.14
CA PHE A 54 6.48 -3.40 -4.53
C PHE A 54 7.40 -2.18 -4.66
N MET A 55 7.16 -1.12 -3.88
CA MET A 55 8.01 0.06 -3.87
C MET A 55 9.44 -0.23 -3.42
N LEU A 56 9.63 -1.13 -2.44
CA LEU A 56 10.95 -1.56 -2.01
C LEU A 56 11.73 -2.17 -3.19
N LEU A 57 11.07 -3.02 -3.99
CA LEU A 57 11.68 -3.66 -5.16
C LEU A 57 11.95 -2.67 -6.29
N VAL A 58 11.02 -1.75 -6.57
CA VAL A 58 11.18 -0.71 -7.60
C VAL A 58 12.36 0.22 -7.28
N ASN A 59 12.55 0.55 -6.00
CA ASN A 59 13.66 1.40 -5.56
C ASN A 59 15.05 0.78 -5.75
N LEU A 60 15.15 -0.54 -5.95
CA LEU A 60 16.41 -1.22 -6.26
C LEU A 60 16.87 -0.99 -7.70
N ILE A 61 16.00 -0.51 -8.59
CA ILE A 61 16.32 -0.20 -9.98
C ILE A 61 16.86 1.25 -10.05
N PRO A 62 18.16 1.47 -10.32
CA PRO A 62 18.71 2.82 -10.39
C PRO A 62 18.18 3.58 -11.62
N GLY A 63 17.94 4.88 -11.45
CA GLY A 63 17.46 5.78 -12.49
C GLY A 63 15.94 5.86 -12.53
N LEU A 64 15.31 5.06 -13.41
CA LEU A 64 13.86 5.14 -13.64
C LEU A 64 13.03 4.68 -12.43
N GLY A 65 13.58 3.81 -11.58
CA GLY A 65 12.89 3.29 -10.40
C GLY A 65 12.53 4.37 -9.38
N GLN A 66 13.45 5.31 -9.11
CA GLN A 66 13.24 6.36 -8.12
C GLN A 66 12.16 7.37 -8.55
N THR A 67 12.13 7.73 -9.84
CA THR A 67 11.10 8.64 -10.38
C THR A 67 9.72 8.01 -10.31
N VAL A 68 9.61 6.72 -10.66
CA VAL A 68 8.35 5.96 -10.55
C VAL A 68 7.93 5.82 -9.08
N ALA A 69 8.86 5.49 -8.19
CA ALA A 69 8.60 5.35 -6.77
C ALA A 69 8.01 6.62 -6.15
N LEU A 70 8.53 7.81 -6.51
CA LEU A 70 8.02 9.09 -6.02
C LEU A 70 6.58 9.34 -6.45
N ILE A 71 6.24 9.08 -7.72
CA ILE A 71 4.87 9.24 -8.23
C ILE A 71 3.92 8.27 -7.51
N CYS A 72 4.35 7.01 -7.36
CA CYS A 72 3.57 5.99 -6.68
C CYS A 72 3.35 6.35 -5.20
N LEU A 73 4.33 6.95 -4.52
CA LEU A 73 4.23 7.37 -3.13
C LEU A 73 3.10 8.39 -2.94
N ILE A 74 3.01 9.38 -3.82
CA ILE A 74 1.95 10.39 -3.76
C ILE A 74 0.57 9.75 -3.93
N ILE A 75 0.43 8.84 -4.90
CA ILE A 75 -0.84 8.13 -5.17
C ILE A 75 -1.26 7.28 -3.98
N LEU A 76 -0.32 6.53 -3.37
CA LEU A 76 -0.62 5.73 -2.19
C LEU A 76 -1.03 6.58 -1.00
N LEU A 77 -0.39 7.73 -0.76
CA LEU A 77 -0.79 8.64 0.31
C LEU A 77 -2.22 9.15 0.10
N ILE A 78 -2.60 9.53 -1.12
CA ILE A 78 -3.99 9.92 -1.43
C ILE A 78 -4.95 8.75 -1.19
N GLY A 79 -4.59 7.54 -1.61
CA GLY A 79 -5.34 6.31 -1.33
C GLY A 79 -5.58 6.07 0.16
N ILE A 80 -4.54 6.27 0.98
CA ILE A 80 -4.60 6.12 2.44
C ILE A 80 -5.60 7.11 3.02
N PHE A 81 -5.52 8.39 2.63
CA PHE A 81 -6.42 9.41 3.14
C PHE A 81 -7.87 9.16 2.75
N ASN A 82 -8.10 8.67 1.53
CA ASN A 82 -9.42 8.32 1.01
C ASN A 82 -9.92 6.94 1.45
N GLY A 83 -9.13 6.15 2.20
CA GLY A 83 -9.51 4.80 2.62
C GLY A 83 -9.82 3.84 1.46
N SER A 84 -9.20 4.06 0.29
CA SER A 84 -9.50 3.35 -0.95
C SER A 84 -8.30 2.56 -1.46
N HIS A 85 -8.54 1.50 -2.25
CA HIS A 85 -7.48 0.86 -3.05
C HIS A 85 -7.25 1.74 -4.29
N MET A 86 -6.48 2.81 -4.12
CA MET A 86 -5.91 3.46 -5.30
C MET A 86 -4.77 2.56 -5.78
N ALA A 87 -5.10 1.64 -6.68
CA ALA A 87 -4.14 0.75 -7.27
C ALA A 87 -3.10 1.56 -8.03
N ILE A 88 -1.81 1.28 -7.79
CA ILE A 88 -0.73 2.00 -8.45
C ILE A 88 -0.89 1.85 -9.97
N PRO A 89 -0.86 2.94 -10.77
CA PRO A 89 -1.14 2.90 -12.21
C PRO A 89 -0.19 2.01 -13.03
N VAL A 90 0.93 1.59 -12.44
CA VAL A 90 1.93 0.74 -13.09
C VAL A 90 1.63 -0.76 -12.94
N VAL A 91 0.88 -1.19 -11.91
CA VAL A 91 0.72 -2.63 -11.57
C VAL A 91 -0.71 -3.05 -11.23
N GLY A 92 -1.60 -2.15 -10.84
CA GLY A 92 -2.96 -2.53 -10.44
C GLY A 92 -3.00 -3.46 -9.22
N ASP A 93 -4.08 -4.25 -9.09
CA ASP A 93 -4.30 -5.27 -8.04
C ASP A 93 -3.49 -6.58 -8.24
N LYS A 94 -2.53 -6.60 -9.19
CA LYS A 94 -1.89 -7.86 -9.61
C LYS A 94 -0.86 -8.40 -8.63
N ILE A 95 -0.36 -7.59 -7.69
CA ILE A 95 0.56 -8.04 -6.64
C ILE A 95 -0.23 -8.21 -5.34
N ASN A 96 -0.64 -9.45 -5.10
CA ASN A 96 -1.29 -9.88 -3.86
C ASN A 96 -0.49 -11.04 -3.24
N ILE A 97 0.66 -10.70 -2.64
CA ILE A 97 1.58 -11.67 -2.04
C ILE A 97 1.15 -11.95 -0.59
N ILE A 98 0.73 -10.90 0.11
CA ILE A 98 0.19 -10.97 1.47
C ILE A 98 -1.32 -11.13 1.38
N LYS A 99 -1.81 -12.36 1.62
CA LYS A 99 -3.23 -12.75 1.62
C LYS A 99 -3.88 -12.59 2.99
#